data_AF-A0A8T7BTL7-F1
#
_entry.id   AF-A0A8T7BTL7-F1
#
_cell.length_a   1.000
_cell.length_b   1.000
_cell.length_c   1.000
_cell.angle_alpha   90.00
_cell.angle_beta   90.00
_cell.angle_gamma   90.00
#
_symmetry.space_group_name_H-M   'P 1'
#
loop_
_entity.id
_entity.type
_entity.pdbx_description
1 polymer ?
#
loop_
_entity_poly.entity_id
_entity_poly.type
_entity_poly.pdbx_seq_one_letter_code
_entity_poly.pdbx_strand_id
1 'polypeptide(L)' 'MSASPYSIDPEKRKIDPSRKPAMALKPDGSPDDNDRVEIGPTALAFREWEALGLEIPQLDAMREFRLRRLCEKLQKYD' A
#
# COMPACT_ATOMS: atom_id res chain seq x y z
N MET A 1 22.78 0.65 -31.20
CA MET A 1 21.48 1.11 -31.72
C MET A 1 21.42 2.63 -31.53
N SER A 2 21.24 3.40 -32.59
CA SER A 2 21.16 4.87 -32.53
C SER A 2 19.82 5.30 -31.91
N ALA A 3 19.87 6.07 -30.82
CA ALA A 3 18.68 6.59 -30.17
C ALA A 3 17.92 7.55 -31.11
N SER A 4 16.59 7.45 -31.14
CA SER A 4 15.72 8.37 -31.89
C SER A 4 15.92 9.82 -31.39
N PRO A 5 16.02 10.81 -32.29
CA PRO A 5 16.19 12.22 -31.91
C PRO A 5 14.98 12.80 -31.17
N TYR A 6 13.85 12.09 -31.15
CA TYR A 6 12.63 12.47 -30.42
C TYR A 6 12.50 11.80 -29.04
N SER A 7 13.44 10.93 -28.66
CA SER A 7 13.42 10.27 -27.35
C SER A 7 14.01 11.18 -26.27
N ILE A 8 13.24 11.43 -25.21
CA ILE A 8 13.74 12.10 -24.01
C ILE A 8 14.78 11.20 -23.35
N ASP A 9 15.93 11.81 -23.02
CA ASP A 9 17.03 11.20 -22.27
C ASP A 9 16.50 10.44 -21.04
N PRO A 10 16.81 9.14 -20.88
CA PRO A 10 16.31 8.32 -19.78
C PRO A 10 16.49 8.98 -18.40
N GLU A 11 17.61 9.66 -18.17
CA GLU A 11 17.90 10.33 -16.90
C GLU A 11 17.05 11.58 -16.66
N LYS A 12 16.44 12.15 -17.72
CA LYS A 12 15.58 13.34 -17.65
C LYS A 12 14.09 13.00 -17.70
N ARG A 13 13.72 11.72 -17.70
CA ARG A 13 12.31 11.31 -17.66
C ARG A 13 11.74 11.54 -16.27
N LYS A 14 10.64 12.30 -16.22
CA LYS A 14 9.87 12.53 -14.98
C LYS A 14 9.23 11.25 -14.43
N ILE A 15 8.91 10.29 -15.30
CA ILE A 15 8.28 9.02 -14.95
C ILE A 15 9.21 7.90 -15.40
N ASP A 16 9.55 7.02 -14.46
CA ASP A 16 10.26 5.78 -14.72
C ASP A 16 9.28 4.60 -14.52
N PRO A 17 8.75 4.00 -15.59
CA PRO A 17 7.85 2.85 -15.51
C PRO A 17 8.49 1.60 -14.90
N SER A 18 9.82 1.54 -14.83
CA SER A 18 10.56 0.42 -14.24
C SER A 18 10.81 0.61 -12.74
N ARG A 19 10.57 1.83 -12.21
CA ARG A 19 10.73 2.16 -10.80
C ARG A 19 9.65 1.47 -9.98
N LYS A 20 10.02 0.37 -9.36
CA LYS A 20 9.18 -0.30 -8.36
C LYS A 20 9.21 0.50 -7.05
N PRO A 21 8.12 0.47 -6.26
CA PRO A 21 8.17 0.93 -4.88
C PRO A 21 9.33 0.25 -4.15
N ALA A 22 9.97 0.94 -3.20
CA ALA A 22 11.11 0.41 -2.45
C ALA A 22 10.77 -0.89 -1.69
N MET A 23 9.49 -1.13 -1.41
CA MET A 23 8.98 -2.33 -0.78
C MET A 23 7.64 -2.74 -1.41
N ALA A 24 7.49 -4.02 -1.72
CA ALA A 24 6.20 -4.56 -2.15
C ALA A 24 5.22 -4.53 -0.97
N LEU A 25 3.95 -4.23 -1.24
CA LEU A 25 2.89 -4.16 -0.24
C LEU A 25 1.77 -5.14 -0.61
N LYS A 26 1.13 -5.69 0.42
CA LYS A 26 -0.12 -6.45 0.30
C LYS A 26 -1.29 -5.51 0.02
N PRO A 27 -2.45 -6.05 -0.39
CA PRO A 27 -3.64 -5.24 -0.69
C PRO A 27 -4.15 -4.36 0.46
N ASP A 28 -3.76 -4.66 1.70
CA ASP A 28 -4.15 -3.92 2.92
C ASP A 28 -3.11 -2.84 3.34
N GLY A 29 -2.06 -2.67 2.53
CA GLY A 29 -0.95 -1.74 2.80
C GLY A 29 0.15 -2.30 3.71
N SER A 30 0.04 -3.54 4.21
CA SER A 30 1.11 -4.18 4.98
C SER A 30 2.29 -4.59 4.09
N PRO A 31 3.54 -4.67 4.62
CA PRO A 31 4.69 -5.14 3.84
C PRO A 31 4.43 -6.53 3.24
N ASP A 32 4.72 -6.73 1.96
CA ASP A 32 4.68 -8.06 1.33
C ASP A 32 6.01 -8.81 1.58
N ASP A 33 6.19 -9.16 2.85
CA ASP A 33 7.32 -9.90 3.38
C ASP A 33 6.80 -11.11 4.15
N ASN A 34 7.34 -12.30 3.85
CA ASN A 34 6.97 -13.56 4.48
C ASN A 34 7.64 -13.76 5.85
N ASP A 35 8.76 -13.09 6.10
CA ASP A 35 9.53 -13.19 7.36
C ASP A 35 9.15 -12.10 8.37
N ARG A 36 8.13 -11.28 8.04
CA ARG A 36 7.66 -10.21 8.93
C ARG A 36 7.01 -10.76 10.19
N VAL A 37 7.08 -9.98 11.27
CA VAL A 37 6.47 -10.30 12.57
C VAL A 37 4.94 -10.17 12.53
N GLU A 38 4.40 -9.17 11.83
CA GLU A 38 2.97 -8.90 11.81
C GLU A 38 2.19 -9.97 11.03
N ILE A 39 1.27 -10.67 11.69
CA ILE A 39 0.34 -11.61 11.04
C ILE A 39 -0.78 -10.85 10.30
N GLY A 40 -1.54 -11.57 9.50
CA GLY A 40 -2.71 -11.00 8.83
C GLY A 40 -3.45 -12.05 8.02
N PRO A 41 -4.33 -11.61 7.12
CA PRO A 41 -5.01 -12.50 6.19
C PRO A 41 -4.00 -13.28 5.35
N THR A 42 -4.35 -14.53 5.03
CA THR A 42 -3.55 -15.36 4.14
C THR A 42 -3.74 -14.90 2.70
N ALA A 43 -2.82 -15.30 1.80
CA ALA A 43 -2.99 -15.06 0.37
C ALA A 43 -4.28 -15.68 -0.18
N LEU A 44 -4.77 -16.78 0.41
CA LEU A 44 -6.05 -17.38 0.04
C LEU A 44 -7.21 -16.44 0.35
N ALA A 45 -7.26 -15.88 1.57
CA ALA A 45 -8.31 -14.96 1.97
C ALA A 45 -8.35 -13.72 1.06
N PHE A 46 -7.19 -13.13 0.74
CA PHE A 46 -7.15 -11.98 -0.17
C PHE A 46 -7.71 -12.29 -1.56
N ARG A 47 -7.40 -13.47 -2.12
CA ARG A 47 -7.96 -13.89 -3.43
C ARG A 47 -9.46 -14.11 -3.38
N GLU A 48 -9.96 -14.73 -2.30
CA GLU A 48 -11.40 -14.93 -2.13
C GLU A 48 -12.15 -13.61 -2.01
N TRP A 49 -11.58 -12.65 -1.28
CA TRP A 49 -12.15 -11.31 -1.16
C TRP A 49 -12.15 -10.55 -2.48
N GLU A 50 -11.05 -10.62 -3.24
CA GLU A 50 -10.96 -10.04 -4.59
C GLU A 50 -12.00 -10.66 -5.53
N ALA A 51 -12.16 -11.99 -5.52
CA ALA A 51 -13.17 -12.69 -6.33
C ALA A 51 -14.62 -12.30 -5.97
N LEU A 52 -14.86 -11.95 -4.71
CA LEU A 52 -16.14 -11.43 -4.23
C LEU A 52 -16.32 -9.91 -4.45
N GLY A 53 -15.29 -9.22 -4.95
CA GLY A 53 -15.30 -7.77 -5.12
C GLY A 53 -15.33 -6.99 -3.81
N LEU A 54 -14.81 -7.56 -2.72
CA LEU A 54 -14.74 -6.91 -1.42
C LEU A 54 -13.56 -5.93 -1.38
N GLU A 55 -13.84 -4.69 -0.95
CA GLU A 55 -12.80 -3.71 -0.69
C GLU A 55 -11.99 -4.07 0.56
N ILE A 56 -10.67 -4.07 0.40
CA ILE A 56 -9.73 -4.41 1.47
C ILE A 56 -9.34 -3.13 2.22
N PRO A 57 -9.41 -3.10 3.56
CA PRO A 57 -9.12 -1.89 4.31
C PRO A 57 -7.62 -1.57 4.33
N GLN A 58 -7.29 -0.29 4.17
CA GLN A 58 -5.94 0.23 4.42
C GLN A 58 -5.66 0.28 5.93
N LEU A 59 -4.73 -0.57 6.41
CA LEU A 59 -4.52 -0.78 7.84
C LEU A 59 -3.95 0.47 8.54
N ASP A 60 -3.07 1.20 7.88
CA ASP A 60 -2.49 2.45 8.38
C ASP A 60 -3.56 3.50 8.66
N ALA A 61 -4.39 3.81 7.66
CA ALA A 61 -5.50 4.75 7.78
C ALA A 61 -6.53 4.29 8.82
N MET A 62 -6.82 2.99 8.87
CA MET A 62 -7.75 2.43 9.84
C MET A 62 -7.22 2.55 11.28
N ARG A 63 -5.92 2.30 11.50
CA ARG A 63 -5.25 2.46 12.80
C ARG A 63 -5.27 3.91 13.25
N GLU A 64 -4.88 4.82 12.36
CA GLU A 64 -4.87 6.26 12.63
C GLU A 64 -6.26 6.78 12.99
N PHE A 65 -7.27 6.43 12.19
CA PHE A 65 -8.65 6.84 12.43
C PHE A 65 -9.15 6.39 13.80
N ARG A 66 -8.93 5.12 14.15
CA ARG A 66 -9.37 4.55 15.43
C ARG A 66 -8.70 5.26 16.60
N LEU A 67 -7.38 5.48 16.52
CA LEU A 67 -6.62 6.18 17.54
C LEU A 67 -7.13 7.61 17.74
N ARG A 68 -7.22 8.38 16.65
CA ARG A 68 -7.70 9.76 16.69
C ARG A 68 -9.08 9.86 17.32
N ARG A 69 -10.02 9.03 16.86
CA ARG A 69 -11.39 9.01 17.37
C ARG A 69 -11.44 8.68 18.87
N LEU A 70 -10.61 7.75 19.35
CA LEU A 70 -10.58 7.40 20.76
C LEU A 70 -10.08 8.57 21.62
N CYS A 71 -8.98 9.21 21.21
CA CYS A 71 -8.46 10.41 21.89
C CYS A 71 -9.48 11.55 21.91
N GLU A 72 -10.14 11.84 20.79
CA GLU A 72 -11.20 12.85 20.71
C GLU A 72 -12.36 12.55 21.67
N LYS A 73 -12.70 11.28 21.88
CA LYS A 73 -13.76 10.89 22.80
C LYS A 73 -13.34 11.04 24.26
N LEU A 74 -12.11 10.68 24.62
CA LEU A 74 -11.59 10.89 25.96
C LEU A 74 -11.59 12.39 26.32
N GLN A 75 -11.01 13.22 25.45
CA GLN A 75 -10.97 14.69 25.63
C GLN A 75 -12.35 15.35 25.72
N LYS A 76 -13.39 14.73 25.14
CA LYS A 76 -14.76 15.25 25.20
C LYS A 76 -15.44 14.99 26.56
N TYR A 77 -15.07 13.90 27.23
CA TYR A 77 -15.75 13.43 28.44
C TYR A 77 -14.91 13.56 29.71
N ASP A 78 -13.62 13.85 29.59
CA ASP A 78 -12.78 14.39 30.68
C ASP A 78 -13.19 15.84 31.01
#